data_AF-A0A0U5GDE3-F1
#
_entry.id   AF-A0A0U5GDE3-F1
#
_cell.length_a   1.000
_cell.length_b   1.000
_cell.length_c   1.000
_cell.angle_alpha   90.00
_cell.angle_beta   90.00
_cell.angle_gamma   90.00
#
_symmetry.space_group_name_H-M   'P 1'
#
loop_
_entity.id
_entity.type
_entity.pdbx_description
1 polymer ?
#
loop_
_entity_poly.entity_id
_entity_poly.type
_entity_poly.pdbx_seq_one_letter_code
_entity_poly.pdbx_strand_id
1 'polypeptide(L)'
;MTNAELALETITSADLSPTEHLILKHFIESAVDPETAAQYLLSRTRDTADSVENPLGNFKRQWRQLASKLMVLDRIPQHVQDLAFERDGRDFAFRVHPTHVPGSNVEPAYVIPPSMIMDLDPAKDGSLLNILDAFLTSSRVNYLHTLLENETQDDATSLRNVLLLPPSIHNAFRAGHVDISLRSVRPTDWSSAWQDEYLDRCGYEMWKQYPEEPTGLFLGDHTPFRNTLQPFDLSTSNVKGLPLPSNFLIDVHCRFATALHLFSIEDKVNRGWARPSIGLPLFGPVSHAFRSLWLCLPQWLRVSCYNLLAKIGRTLYPLEVNVWSQRLPFGLYMKKCIRAPKNEPNVLKLIEERTTIPAPRLVDTWENENEGVTHILMTRLPGVPIGDVRHLMSYQERDRFADDVRACVEQLRKIPNSAPYLICDSLGGQIADHRLPGNKGGPFKTEDDFNNYLTSHLGEAFSEFVERKNLPVRKHTRFLFTHSDLHHSNLLVENGQLSGIVDWESAGFRPEYREFTKAMYGTTGPGIMRDIWWRAFGRQYESELEVEQQLWYSTPFGV
;
A
#
# COMPACT_ATOMS: atom_id res chain seq x y z
N MET A 1 1.03 7.15 -33.23
CA MET A 1 1.51 6.34 -32.11
C MET A 1 2.99 6.64 -31.94
N THR A 2 3.40 7.19 -30.81
CA THR A 2 4.81 7.46 -30.51
C THR A 2 5.56 6.16 -30.22
N ASN A 3 6.90 6.19 -30.13
CA ASN A 3 7.64 4.98 -29.76
C ASN A 3 7.29 4.56 -28.33
N ALA A 4 7.10 5.52 -27.41
CA ALA A 4 6.68 5.25 -26.04
C ALA A 4 5.33 4.53 -25.98
N GLU A 5 4.32 5.02 -26.70
CA GLU A 5 3.00 4.38 -26.78
C GLU A 5 3.09 2.94 -27.31
N LEU A 6 3.83 2.73 -28.41
CA LEU A 6 4.02 1.42 -29.02
C LEU A 6 4.75 0.45 -28.08
N ALA A 7 5.78 0.91 -27.37
CA ALA A 7 6.53 0.10 -26.42
C ALA A 7 5.67 -0.30 -25.21
N LEU A 8 4.88 0.63 -24.67
CA LEU A 8 3.96 0.35 -23.57
C LEU A 8 2.84 -0.62 -23.99
N GLU A 9 2.33 -0.54 -25.21
CA GLU A 9 1.37 -1.52 -25.77
C GLU A 9 2.03 -2.90 -25.95
N THR A 10 3.25 -2.93 -26.46
CA THR A 10 4.05 -4.17 -26.62
C THR A 10 4.27 -4.84 -25.27
N ILE A 11 4.66 -4.09 -24.23
CA ILE A 11 4.81 -4.61 -22.87
C ILE A 11 3.47 -5.10 -22.33
N THR A 12 2.39 -4.34 -22.52
CA THR A 12 1.07 -4.69 -21.93
C THR A 12 0.44 -5.92 -22.57
N SER A 13 0.76 -6.22 -23.82
CA SER A 13 0.24 -7.37 -24.57
C SER A 13 1.08 -8.64 -24.41
N ALA A 14 2.29 -8.54 -23.86
CA ALA A 14 3.17 -9.68 -23.61
C ALA A 14 2.67 -10.54 -22.43
N ASP A 15 2.96 -11.84 -22.47
CA ASP A 15 2.63 -12.77 -21.38
C ASP A 15 3.66 -12.66 -20.25
N LEU A 16 3.56 -11.60 -19.45
CA LEU A 16 4.44 -11.30 -18.34
C LEU A 16 3.70 -11.28 -17.01
N SER A 17 4.44 -11.51 -15.92
CA SER A 17 3.89 -11.33 -14.57
C SER A 17 3.57 -9.86 -14.28
N PRO A 18 2.71 -9.57 -13.29
CA PRO A 18 2.39 -8.18 -12.94
C PRO A 18 3.62 -7.33 -12.57
N THR A 19 4.60 -7.90 -11.88
CA THR A 19 5.82 -7.18 -11.48
C THR A 19 6.72 -6.91 -12.68
N GLU A 20 6.82 -7.84 -13.63
CA GLU A 20 7.59 -7.64 -14.87
C GLU A 20 6.99 -6.52 -15.73
N HIS A 21 5.66 -6.46 -15.85
CA HIS A 21 5.00 -5.33 -16.49
C HIS A 21 5.37 -4.01 -15.84
N LEU A 22 5.37 -3.92 -14.50
CA LEU A 22 5.74 -2.69 -13.79
C LEU A 22 7.21 -2.32 -14.04
N ILE A 23 8.13 -3.27 -13.97
CA ILE A 23 9.57 -3.03 -14.17
C ILE A 23 9.83 -2.46 -15.57
N LEU A 24 9.25 -3.07 -16.60
CA LEU A 24 9.47 -2.67 -18.00
C LEU A 24 8.78 -1.35 -18.36
N LYS A 25 7.56 -1.12 -17.86
CA LYS A 25 6.88 0.17 -18.05
C LYS A 25 7.65 1.31 -17.39
N HIS A 26 8.10 1.08 -16.16
CA HIS A 26 8.88 2.07 -15.40
C HIS A 26 10.20 2.44 -16.10
N PHE A 27 10.85 1.50 -16.79
CA PHE A 27 12.04 1.82 -17.57
C PHE A 27 11.78 2.91 -18.63
N ILE A 28 10.60 2.90 -19.26
CA ILE A 28 10.20 3.91 -20.26
C ILE A 28 9.73 5.19 -19.56
N GLU A 29 8.80 5.06 -18.61
CA GLU A 29 8.11 6.19 -17.98
C GLU A 29 9.06 7.07 -17.14
N SER A 30 10.10 6.47 -16.56
CA SER A 30 11.08 7.18 -15.71
C SER A 30 12.39 7.50 -16.41
N ALA A 31 12.52 7.16 -17.70
CA ALA A 31 13.65 7.60 -18.50
C ALA A 31 13.66 9.12 -18.63
N VAL A 32 14.85 9.67 -18.86
CA VAL A 32 15.04 11.10 -19.15
C VAL A 32 14.31 11.49 -20.44
N ASP A 33 14.39 10.63 -21.44
CA ASP A 33 13.63 10.72 -22.67
C ASP A 33 12.90 9.39 -22.92
N PRO A 34 11.59 9.32 -22.59
CA PRO A 34 10.79 8.13 -22.80
C PRO A 34 10.79 7.63 -24.24
N GLU A 35 10.91 8.51 -25.24
CA GLU A 35 10.92 8.10 -26.65
C GLU A 35 12.22 7.38 -27.01
N THR A 36 13.37 7.87 -26.55
CA THR A 36 14.67 7.21 -26.74
C THR A 36 14.72 5.86 -26.01
N ALA A 37 14.26 5.80 -24.76
CA ALA A 37 14.20 4.55 -23.99
C ALA A 37 13.27 3.52 -24.66
N ALA A 38 12.11 3.95 -25.13
CA ALA A 38 11.17 3.10 -25.86
C ALA A 38 11.73 2.62 -27.20
N GLN A 39 12.38 3.50 -27.97
CA GLN A 39 13.04 3.13 -29.23
C GLN A 39 14.11 2.07 -28.99
N TYR A 40 14.93 2.23 -27.94
CA TYR A 40 15.94 1.26 -27.58
C TYR A 40 15.32 -0.10 -27.21
N LEU A 41 14.28 -0.11 -26.38
CA LEU A 41 13.60 -1.35 -26.01
C LEU A 41 12.98 -2.05 -27.24
N LEU A 42 12.28 -1.30 -28.09
CA LEU A 42 11.66 -1.81 -29.32
C LEU A 42 12.70 -2.35 -30.31
N SER A 43 13.88 -1.74 -30.40
CA SER A 43 14.96 -2.24 -31.28
C SER A 43 15.41 -3.65 -30.89
N ARG A 44 15.23 -4.04 -29.62
CA ARG A 44 15.58 -5.36 -29.11
C ARG A 44 14.47 -6.39 -29.32
N THR A 45 13.24 -5.96 -29.57
CA THR A 45 12.08 -6.85 -29.76
C THR A 45 11.71 -7.05 -31.24
N ARG A 46 12.18 -6.19 -32.15
CA ARG A 46 11.76 -6.18 -33.58
C ARG A 46 12.32 -7.31 -34.45
N ASP A 47 13.44 -7.93 -34.08
CA ASP A 47 14.19 -8.85 -34.95
C ASP A 47 14.12 -10.33 -34.54
N THR A 48 13.25 -10.70 -33.59
CA THR A 48 13.13 -12.10 -33.14
C THR A 48 11.96 -12.82 -33.80
N ALA A 49 12.23 -13.94 -34.48
CA ALA A 49 11.20 -14.89 -34.88
C ALA A 49 10.52 -15.59 -33.68
N ASP A 50 11.08 -15.39 -32.48
CA ASP A 50 10.56 -15.85 -31.18
C ASP A 50 9.51 -14.89 -30.60
N SER A 51 8.85 -15.34 -29.54
CA SER A 51 7.90 -14.53 -28.77
C SER A 51 8.60 -13.32 -28.11
N VAL A 52 7.88 -12.20 -28.01
CA VAL A 52 8.40 -10.90 -27.53
C VAL A 52 8.92 -10.97 -26.08
N GLU A 53 8.44 -11.94 -25.31
CA GLU A 53 8.79 -12.19 -23.91
C GLU A 53 10.28 -12.53 -23.73
N ASN A 54 10.89 -13.26 -24.66
CA ASN A 54 12.30 -13.67 -24.55
C ASN A 54 13.26 -12.46 -24.59
N PRO A 55 13.17 -11.55 -25.60
CA PRO A 55 13.93 -10.30 -25.59
C PRO A 55 13.65 -9.42 -24.38
N LEU A 56 12.39 -9.27 -23.97
CA LEU A 56 12.01 -8.47 -22.80
C LEU A 56 12.62 -9.04 -21.51
N GLY A 57 12.59 -10.36 -21.34
CA GLY A 57 13.21 -11.05 -20.21
C GLY A 57 14.75 -10.91 -20.20
N ASN A 58 15.40 -10.94 -21.37
CA ASN A 58 16.83 -10.67 -21.47
C ASN A 58 17.16 -9.22 -21.09
N PHE A 59 16.45 -8.27 -21.67
CA PHE A 59 16.59 -6.85 -21.33
C PHE A 59 16.40 -6.62 -19.82
N LYS A 60 15.35 -7.18 -19.21
CA LYS A 60 15.08 -7.08 -17.77
C LYS A 60 16.25 -7.57 -16.92
N ARG A 61 16.89 -8.69 -17.28
CA ARG A 61 18.07 -9.21 -16.56
C ARG A 61 19.25 -8.23 -16.63
N GLN A 62 19.50 -7.64 -17.79
CA GLN A 62 20.56 -6.63 -17.96
C GLN A 62 20.22 -5.33 -17.21
N TRP A 63 18.96 -4.90 -17.25
CA TRP A 63 18.48 -3.75 -16.49
C TRP A 63 18.67 -3.95 -14.98
N ARG A 64 18.33 -5.15 -14.48
CA ARG A 64 18.57 -5.55 -13.10
C ARG A 64 20.05 -5.49 -12.73
N GLN A 65 20.92 -6.01 -13.60
CA GLN A 65 22.37 -5.99 -13.39
C GLN A 65 22.90 -4.55 -13.29
N LEU A 66 22.45 -3.64 -14.15
CA LEU A 66 22.82 -2.23 -14.10
C LEU A 66 22.28 -1.55 -12.84
N ALA A 67 20.98 -1.67 -12.56
CA ALA A 67 20.35 -1.03 -11.40
C ALA A 67 20.99 -1.48 -10.08
N SER A 68 21.29 -2.78 -9.93
CA SER A 68 21.89 -3.34 -8.72
C SER A 68 23.28 -2.79 -8.39
N LYS A 69 23.96 -2.15 -9.35
CA LYS A 69 25.24 -1.47 -9.09
C LYS A 69 25.10 -0.27 -8.15
N LEU A 70 23.92 0.35 -8.05
CA LEU A 70 23.63 1.38 -7.03
C LEU A 70 23.62 0.83 -5.60
N MET A 71 23.48 -0.49 -5.44
CA MET A 71 23.48 -1.14 -4.13
C MET A 71 24.91 -1.46 -3.64
N VAL A 72 25.98 -1.06 -4.34
CA VAL A 72 27.36 -1.34 -3.93
C VAL A 72 27.76 -0.44 -2.74
N LEU A 73 28.50 -0.98 -1.77
CA LEU A 73 29.06 -0.24 -0.62
C LEU A 73 30.46 0.27 -0.96
N ASP A 74 30.54 1.46 -1.54
CA ASP A 74 31.82 2.14 -1.73
C ASP A 74 32.25 2.85 -0.44
N ARG A 75 33.55 2.78 -0.15
CA ARG A 75 34.12 3.40 1.05
C ARG A 75 34.30 4.90 0.82
N ILE A 76 33.55 5.71 1.57
CA ILE A 76 33.73 7.16 1.60
C ILE A 76 35.03 7.49 2.37
N PRO A 77 35.97 8.27 1.81
CA PRO A 77 37.18 8.69 2.51
C PRO A 77 36.88 9.47 3.79
N GLN A 78 37.68 9.26 4.85
CA GLN A 78 37.40 9.85 6.17
C GLN A 78 37.29 11.39 6.14
N HIS A 79 38.14 12.06 5.36
CA HIS A 79 38.10 13.52 5.24
C HIS A 79 36.78 14.01 4.61
N VAL A 80 36.23 13.32 3.61
CA VAL A 80 34.92 13.65 3.02
C VAL A 80 33.79 13.42 4.02
N GLN A 81 33.89 12.35 4.84
CA GLN A 81 32.92 12.12 5.92
C GLN A 81 32.93 13.28 6.92
N ASP A 82 34.11 13.75 7.31
CA ASP A 82 34.26 14.86 8.25
C ASP A 82 33.68 16.17 7.66
N LEU A 83 33.89 16.42 6.36
CA LEU A 83 33.27 17.55 5.64
C LEU A 83 31.75 17.44 5.56
N ALA A 84 31.19 16.25 5.38
CA ALA A 84 29.74 16.04 5.40
C ALA A 84 29.15 16.34 6.79
N PHE A 85 29.83 15.94 7.86
CA PHE A 85 29.45 16.31 9.22
C PHE A 85 29.61 17.80 9.51
N GLU A 86 30.59 18.48 8.89
CA GLU A 86 30.74 19.93 8.99
C GLU A 86 29.61 20.68 8.26
N ARG A 87 29.24 20.22 7.06
CA ARG A 87 28.17 20.82 6.24
C ARG A 87 26.80 20.68 6.92
N ASP A 88 26.44 19.45 7.27
CA ASP A 88 25.08 19.14 7.70
C ASP A 88 24.96 19.24 9.22
N GLY A 89 26.04 19.01 9.98
CA GLY A 89 26.01 18.91 11.43
C GLY A 89 25.66 17.49 11.90
N ARG A 90 26.29 17.06 13.00
CA ARG A 90 26.09 15.70 13.57
C ARG A 90 24.68 15.47 14.12
N ASP A 91 23.95 16.54 14.40
CA ASP A 91 22.62 16.52 15.01
C ASP A 91 21.48 16.91 14.04
N PHE A 92 21.75 17.16 12.76
CA PHE A 92 20.78 17.86 11.90
C PHE A 92 19.91 16.96 11.02
N ALA A 93 20.35 15.76 10.66
CA ALA A 93 19.68 15.03 9.59
C ALA A 93 18.36 14.38 10.07
N PHE A 94 17.25 14.79 9.43
CA PHE A 94 15.92 14.16 9.51
C PHE A 94 15.30 14.12 10.92
N ARG A 95 14.56 15.17 11.32
CA ARG A 95 13.84 15.24 12.60
C ARG A 95 12.42 15.77 12.44
N VAL A 96 11.53 15.36 13.33
CA VAL A 96 10.15 15.91 13.40
C VAL A 96 10.09 17.22 14.18
N HIS A 97 11.03 17.44 15.11
CA HIS A 97 11.05 18.62 15.99
C HIS A 97 12.39 19.38 15.93
N PRO A 98 12.36 20.73 15.98
CA PRO A 98 13.55 21.58 15.84
C PRO A 98 14.46 21.63 17.09
N THR A 99 14.16 20.89 18.16
CA THR A 99 14.96 20.91 19.39
C THR A 99 16.15 19.96 19.31
N HIS A 100 17.29 20.42 19.82
CA HIS A 100 18.52 19.64 19.91
C HIS A 100 18.33 18.42 20.82
N VAL A 101 18.32 17.22 20.25
CA VAL A 101 18.42 15.96 21.00
C VAL A 101 19.85 15.42 20.85
N PRO A 102 20.64 15.35 21.94
CA PRO A 102 21.91 14.64 21.93
C PRO A 102 21.68 13.15 21.60
N GLY A 103 22.46 12.59 20.66
CA GLY A 103 22.40 11.16 20.31
C GLY A 103 21.84 10.82 18.93
N SER A 104 21.82 11.78 18.00
CA SER A 104 21.47 11.52 16.58
C SER A 104 22.38 10.45 15.98
N ASN A 105 21.81 9.44 15.33
CA ASN A 105 22.59 8.39 14.67
C ASN A 105 22.45 8.53 13.15
N VAL A 106 23.42 9.19 12.52
CA VAL A 106 23.47 9.44 11.07
C VAL A 106 24.84 9.05 10.53
N GLU A 107 24.88 8.58 9.29
CA GLU A 107 26.10 8.14 8.63
C GLU A 107 26.20 8.71 7.21
N PRO A 108 27.42 8.96 6.71
CA PRO A 108 27.63 9.37 5.33
C PRO A 108 27.22 8.26 4.35
N ALA A 109 26.51 8.67 3.30
CA ALA A 109 25.96 7.82 2.26
C ALA A 109 26.28 8.43 0.89
N TYR A 110 26.82 7.62 -0.03
CA TYR A 110 26.92 8.03 -1.42
C TYR A 110 25.51 8.10 -2.03
N VAL A 111 25.24 9.14 -2.82
CA VAL A 111 24.01 9.23 -3.63
C VAL A 111 24.10 8.23 -4.78
N ILE A 112 25.22 8.23 -5.50
CA ILE A 112 25.56 7.26 -6.54
C ILE A 112 26.93 6.67 -6.18
N PRO A 113 27.05 5.36 -5.90
CA PRO A 113 28.36 4.75 -5.68
C PRO A 113 29.28 4.98 -6.89
N PRO A 114 30.49 5.52 -6.74
CA PRO A 114 31.41 5.75 -7.87
C PRO A 114 31.67 4.50 -8.71
N SER A 115 31.73 3.32 -8.08
CA SER A 115 31.88 2.01 -8.76
C SER A 115 30.72 1.66 -9.71
N MET A 116 29.56 2.33 -9.62
CA MET A 116 28.43 2.10 -10.52
C MET A 116 28.83 2.25 -11.98
N ILE A 117 29.72 3.20 -12.28
CA ILE A 117 30.15 3.53 -13.64
C ILE A 117 31.63 3.24 -13.85
N MET A 118 32.49 3.50 -12.85
CA MET A 118 33.94 3.31 -13.01
C MET A 118 34.33 1.86 -13.26
N ASP A 119 33.51 0.91 -12.82
CA ASP A 119 33.75 -0.52 -13.05
C ASP A 119 33.14 -1.05 -14.36
N LEU A 120 32.48 -0.21 -15.16
CA LEU A 120 31.90 -0.62 -16.45
C LEU A 120 32.99 -0.64 -17.52
N ASP A 121 33.39 -1.82 -17.98
CA ASP A 121 34.35 -1.99 -19.07
C ASP A 121 33.59 -1.89 -20.41
N PRO A 122 33.84 -0.90 -21.28
CA PRO A 122 33.12 -0.77 -22.55
C PRO A 122 33.18 -2.02 -23.44
N ALA A 123 34.25 -2.83 -23.33
CA ALA A 123 34.40 -4.06 -24.10
C ALA A 123 33.54 -5.22 -23.57
N LYS A 124 33.20 -5.23 -22.28
CA LYS A 124 32.44 -6.32 -21.63
C LYS A 124 31.01 -5.91 -21.28
N ASP A 125 30.83 -4.67 -20.87
CA ASP A 125 29.60 -4.09 -20.34
C ASP A 125 28.93 -3.12 -21.33
N GLY A 126 29.33 -3.14 -22.60
CA GLY A 126 28.75 -2.27 -23.64
C GLY A 126 27.22 -2.37 -23.72
N SER A 127 26.65 -3.53 -23.40
CA SER A 127 25.18 -3.68 -23.31
C SER A 127 24.55 -2.91 -22.15
N LEU A 128 25.22 -2.80 -21.00
CA LEU A 128 24.76 -2.04 -19.83
C LEU A 128 24.93 -0.54 -20.07
N LEU A 129 26.04 -0.12 -20.69
CA LEU A 129 26.25 1.27 -21.09
C LEU A 129 25.16 1.74 -22.07
N ASN A 130 24.79 0.91 -23.05
CA ASN A 130 23.70 1.23 -23.97
C ASN A 130 22.34 1.35 -23.26
N ILE A 131 22.08 0.55 -22.22
CA ILE A 131 20.87 0.70 -21.39
C ILE A 131 20.92 2.01 -20.60
N LEU A 132 22.06 2.33 -20.00
CA LEU A 132 22.27 3.57 -19.25
C LEU A 132 22.07 4.80 -20.14
N ASP A 133 22.63 4.77 -21.35
CA ASP A 133 22.45 5.81 -22.37
C ASP A 133 21.00 5.93 -22.82
N ALA A 134 20.31 4.82 -23.05
CA ALA A 134 18.89 4.86 -23.40
C ALA A 134 18.03 5.43 -22.27
N PHE A 135 18.41 5.19 -21.00
CA PHE A 135 17.66 5.61 -19.83
C PHE A 135 17.93 7.07 -19.43
N LEU A 136 19.19 7.51 -19.47
CA LEU A 136 19.62 8.85 -19.03
C LEU A 136 19.94 9.82 -20.17
N THR A 137 20.09 9.34 -21.41
CA THR A 137 20.74 10.02 -22.57
C THR A 137 22.26 10.10 -22.46
N SER A 138 22.97 9.93 -23.57
CA SER A 138 24.44 9.93 -23.60
C SER A 138 25.08 11.22 -23.08
N SER A 139 24.41 12.37 -23.22
CA SER A 139 24.91 13.65 -22.68
C SER A 139 24.97 13.64 -21.15
N ARG A 140 23.98 13.04 -20.48
CA ARG A 140 23.98 12.89 -19.03
C ARG A 140 24.90 11.80 -18.55
N VAL A 141 25.01 10.69 -19.28
CA VAL A 141 25.96 9.63 -18.92
C VAL A 141 27.39 10.18 -18.94
N ASN A 142 27.75 10.96 -19.96
CA ASN A 142 29.05 11.64 -20.01
C ASN A 142 29.25 12.62 -18.86
N TYR A 143 28.21 13.39 -18.50
CA TYR A 143 28.28 14.32 -17.36
C TYR A 143 28.43 13.57 -16.03
N LEU A 144 27.67 12.49 -15.84
CA LEU A 144 27.75 11.61 -14.67
C LEU A 144 29.14 11.01 -14.53
N HIS A 145 29.72 10.50 -15.62
CA HIS A 145 31.09 9.98 -15.66
C HIS A 145 32.10 11.05 -15.21
N THR A 146 32.02 12.24 -15.82
CA THR A 146 32.91 13.37 -15.51
C THR A 146 32.82 13.78 -14.03
N LEU A 147 31.59 13.83 -13.48
CA LEU A 147 31.37 14.23 -12.10
C LEU A 147 31.96 13.22 -11.12
N LEU A 148 31.72 11.93 -11.35
CA LEU A 148 32.27 10.84 -10.51
C LEU A 148 33.80 10.70 -10.64
N GLU A 149 34.39 10.96 -11.82
CA GLU A 149 35.86 10.95 -11.99
C GLU A 149 36.53 12.05 -11.19
N ASN A 150 35.95 13.26 -11.23
CA ASN A 150 36.47 14.44 -10.55
C ASN A 150 36.39 14.33 -9.02
N GLU A 151 35.52 13.47 -8.46
CA GLU A 151 35.48 13.19 -7.02
C GLU A 151 36.84 12.75 -6.47
N THR A 152 37.61 12.01 -7.26
CA THR A 152 38.94 11.54 -6.85
C THR A 152 39.99 12.65 -6.75
N GLN A 153 39.66 13.86 -7.24
CA GLN A 153 40.60 14.98 -7.38
C GLN A 153 40.20 16.21 -6.56
N ASP A 154 38.92 16.37 -6.21
CA ASP A 154 38.38 17.55 -5.54
C ASP A 154 37.38 17.19 -4.43
N ASP A 155 37.72 17.56 -3.19
CA ASP A 155 36.91 17.32 -1.99
C ASP A 155 35.52 17.97 -2.09
N ALA A 156 35.44 19.16 -2.68
CA ALA A 156 34.17 19.85 -2.87
C ALA A 156 33.27 19.06 -3.83
N THR A 157 33.81 18.55 -4.95
CA THR A 157 33.09 17.68 -5.88
C THR A 157 32.67 16.36 -5.22
N SER A 158 33.58 15.72 -4.47
CA SER A 158 33.28 14.52 -3.67
C SER A 158 32.08 14.72 -2.73
N LEU A 159 32.01 15.88 -2.05
CA LEU A 159 30.94 16.17 -1.09
C LEU A 159 29.55 16.29 -1.75
N ARG A 160 29.49 16.59 -3.05
CA ARG A 160 28.24 16.72 -3.81
C ARG A 160 27.58 15.36 -4.05
N ASN A 161 28.30 14.26 -3.89
CA ASN A 161 27.76 12.91 -3.96
C ASN A 161 27.52 12.30 -2.57
N VAL A 162 27.63 13.08 -1.48
CA VAL A 162 27.47 12.56 -0.11
C VAL A 162 26.30 13.22 0.62
N LEU A 163 25.46 12.38 1.24
CA LEU A 163 24.37 12.73 2.14
C LEU A 163 24.59 12.13 3.52
N LEU A 164 24.16 12.79 4.60
CA LEU A 164 24.04 12.14 5.90
C LEU A 164 22.64 11.53 6.06
N LEU A 165 22.56 10.22 6.26
CA LEU A 165 21.29 9.49 6.42
C LEU A 165 21.30 8.65 7.71
N PRO A 166 20.16 8.48 8.40
CA PRO A 166 20.04 7.48 9.47
C PRO A 166 20.26 6.06 8.91
N PRO A 167 20.89 5.11 9.64
CA PRO A 167 21.25 3.80 9.08
C PRO A 167 20.10 3.00 8.45
N SER A 168 18.90 3.04 9.05
CA SER A 168 17.72 2.38 8.45
C SER A 168 17.30 3.02 7.13
N ILE A 169 17.44 4.35 7.02
CA ILE A 169 17.10 5.11 5.82
C ILE A 169 18.19 4.95 4.78
N HIS A 170 19.47 4.96 5.16
CA HIS A 170 20.58 4.71 4.26
C HIS A 170 20.45 3.35 3.58
N ASN A 171 20.17 2.29 4.35
CA ASN A 171 19.93 0.96 3.79
C ASN A 171 18.72 0.94 2.84
N ALA A 172 17.63 1.61 3.21
CA ALA A 172 16.43 1.70 2.39
C ALA A 172 16.67 2.51 1.10
N PHE A 173 17.40 3.61 1.17
CA PHE A 173 17.72 4.50 0.05
C PHE A 173 18.56 3.74 -0.99
N ARG A 174 19.64 3.10 -0.55
CA ARG A 174 20.49 2.26 -1.41
C ARG A 174 19.75 1.12 -2.08
N ALA A 175 18.78 0.50 -1.38
CA ALA A 175 17.95 -0.57 -1.91
C ALA A 175 16.77 -0.05 -2.75
N GLY A 176 16.67 1.27 -2.96
CA GLY A 176 15.58 1.92 -3.69
C GLY A 176 14.23 1.86 -2.98
N HIS A 177 14.16 1.49 -1.71
CA HIS A 177 12.88 1.48 -0.96
C HIS A 177 12.41 2.89 -0.57
N VAL A 178 13.32 3.85 -0.52
CA VAL A 178 12.98 5.28 -0.45
C VAL A 178 13.69 6.02 -1.58
N ASP A 179 13.03 7.03 -2.13
CA ASP A 179 13.68 8.00 -3.01
C ASP A 179 13.83 9.35 -2.29
N ILE A 180 14.68 10.21 -2.86
CA ILE A 180 14.81 11.60 -2.47
C ILE A 180 14.67 12.43 -3.75
N SER A 181 13.86 13.48 -3.71
CA SER A 181 13.66 14.41 -4.82
C SER A 181 13.66 15.85 -4.33
N LEU A 182 13.79 16.80 -5.26
CA LEU A 182 13.67 18.23 -4.97
C LEU A 182 12.20 18.61 -4.73
N ARG A 183 11.94 19.43 -3.70
CA ARG A 183 10.59 19.92 -3.37
C ARG A 183 10.02 20.88 -4.43
N SER A 184 10.87 21.62 -5.14
CA SER A 184 10.46 22.71 -6.03
C SER A 184 10.39 22.36 -7.51
N VAL A 185 10.68 21.11 -7.92
CA VAL A 185 10.72 20.72 -9.33
C VAL A 185 9.76 19.56 -9.58
N ARG A 186 8.72 19.79 -10.40
CA ARG A 186 7.90 18.68 -10.91
C ARG A 186 8.75 17.86 -11.89
N PRO A 187 8.64 16.52 -11.91
CA PRO A 187 9.39 15.65 -12.85
C PRO A 187 9.31 16.06 -14.32
N THR A 188 8.29 16.83 -14.70
CA THR A 188 8.03 17.32 -16.07
C THR A 188 8.69 18.66 -16.42
N ASP A 189 9.16 19.45 -15.44
CA ASP A 189 9.61 20.84 -15.64
C ASP A 189 11.13 21.00 -15.80
N TRP A 190 11.87 19.89 -15.83
CA TRP A 190 13.32 19.95 -15.83
C TRP A 190 13.96 20.41 -17.16
N SER A 191 13.21 20.99 -18.09
CA SER A 191 13.76 21.52 -19.34
C SER A 191 14.58 22.80 -19.12
N SER A 192 15.90 22.67 -18.91
CA SER A 192 16.98 23.41 -19.63
C SER A 192 18.30 23.52 -18.86
N ALA A 193 18.31 23.34 -17.53
CA ALA A 193 19.53 23.40 -16.71
C ALA A 193 19.59 22.22 -15.73
N TRP A 194 20.07 21.07 -16.22
CA TRP A 194 20.37 19.88 -15.39
C TRP A 194 21.76 19.94 -14.74
N GLN A 195 22.51 21.01 -15.01
CA GLN A 195 23.81 21.24 -14.39
C GLN A 195 23.56 21.85 -13.02
N ASP A 196 24.28 21.36 -12.03
CA ASP A 196 24.07 21.80 -10.67
C ASP A 196 24.53 23.24 -10.45
N GLU A 197 23.67 24.00 -9.78
CA GLU A 197 24.01 25.31 -9.26
C GLU A 197 24.50 25.21 -7.82
N TYR A 198 25.40 26.13 -7.48
CA TYR A 198 25.92 26.31 -6.13
C TYR A 198 24.88 27.04 -5.27
N LEU A 199 24.02 26.27 -4.60
CA LEU A 199 22.96 26.78 -3.72
C LEU A 199 23.40 26.80 -2.25
N ASP A 200 22.97 27.82 -1.51
CA ASP A 200 23.17 27.95 -0.06
C ASP A 200 22.07 27.23 0.75
N ARG A 201 20.88 27.04 0.16
CA ARG A 201 19.79 26.26 0.74
C ARG A 201 19.02 25.49 -0.33
N CYS A 202 18.64 24.26 -0.01
CA CYS A 202 17.82 23.42 -0.87
C CYS A 202 16.78 22.61 -0.05
N GLY A 203 15.58 22.46 -0.60
CA GLY A 203 14.49 21.70 0.00
C GLY A 203 14.29 20.37 -0.72
N TYR A 204 14.28 19.29 0.05
CA TYR A 204 14.10 17.92 -0.44
C TYR A 204 12.83 17.30 0.15
N GLU A 205 12.41 16.23 -0.51
CA GLU A 205 11.31 15.36 -0.13
C GLU A 205 11.79 13.93 -0.25
N MET A 206 11.57 13.13 0.81
CA MET A 206 11.86 11.71 0.81
C MET A 206 10.55 10.93 0.74
N TRP A 207 10.40 10.09 -0.28
CA TRP A 207 9.20 9.28 -0.50
C TRP A 207 9.49 7.81 -0.27
N LYS A 208 8.56 7.15 0.42
CA LYS A 208 8.51 5.70 0.46
C LYS A 208 8.02 5.15 -0.88
N GLN A 209 8.69 4.12 -1.38
CA GLN A 209 8.28 3.47 -2.61
C GLN A 209 7.07 2.55 -2.42
N TYR A 210 6.35 2.37 -3.52
CA TYR A 210 5.21 1.48 -3.69
C TYR A 210 5.53 0.46 -4.80
N PRO A 211 4.84 -0.69 -4.89
CA PRO A 211 3.56 -1.03 -4.25
C PRO A 211 3.64 -1.60 -2.83
N GLU A 212 4.83 -1.84 -2.28
CA GLU A 212 5.00 -2.24 -0.87
C GLU A 212 5.66 -1.14 -0.06
N GLU A 213 4.90 -0.49 0.83
CA GLU A 213 5.46 0.58 1.64
C GLU A 213 6.47 0.01 2.66
N PRO A 214 7.76 0.46 2.64
CA PRO A 214 8.76 -0.01 3.58
C PRO A 214 8.41 0.34 5.04
N THR A 215 8.69 -0.61 5.93
CA THR A 215 8.52 -0.47 7.38
C THR A 215 9.87 -0.50 8.10
N GLY A 216 9.89 -0.18 9.40
CA GLY A 216 11.11 -0.20 10.21
C GLY A 216 12.10 0.93 9.87
N LEU A 217 11.61 2.02 9.28
CA LEU A 217 12.40 3.21 8.96
C LEU A 217 12.34 4.20 10.13
N PHE A 218 13.51 4.66 10.57
CA PHE A 218 13.66 5.61 11.67
C PHE A 218 14.44 6.84 11.21
N LEU A 219 13.99 8.01 11.66
CA LEU A 219 14.63 9.29 11.48
C LEU A 219 15.83 9.44 12.45
N GLY A 220 16.62 10.50 12.31
CA GLY A 220 17.86 10.68 13.08
C GLY A 220 17.64 10.78 14.59
N ASP A 221 16.46 11.20 15.02
CA ASP A 221 16.00 11.28 16.41
C ASP A 221 15.33 9.98 16.92
N HIS A 222 15.47 8.87 16.19
CA HIS A 222 14.81 7.58 16.43
C HIS A 222 13.28 7.60 16.33
N THR A 223 12.68 8.69 15.86
CA THR A 223 11.25 8.68 15.57
C THR A 223 10.97 7.83 14.33
N PRO A 224 9.90 7.03 14.32
CA PRO A 224 9.55 6.21 13.16
C PRO A 224 9.08 7.09 12.00
N PHE A 225 9.55 6.81 10.78
CA PHE A 225 9.08 7.45 9.56
C PHE A 225 7.68 6.90 9.21
N ARG A 226 6.64 7.52 9.79
CA ARG A 226 5.26 7.03 9.69
C ARG A 226 4.58 7.36 8.37
N ASN A 227 4.74 8.59 7.89
CA ASN A 227 4.06 9.06 6.68
C ASN A 227 4.72 8.51 5.42
N THR A 228 4.02 8.56 4.29
CA THR A 228 4.59 8.23 2.97
C THR A 228 5.69 9.20 2.55
N LEU A 229 5.56 10.46 2.95
CA LEU A 229 6.44 11.58 2.59
C LEU A 229 7.06 12.19 3.84
N GLN A 230 8.36 12.50 3.78
CA GLN A 230 9.08 13.30 4.77
C GLN A 230 9.85 14.43 4.08
N PRO A 231 9.42 15.70 4.22
CA PRO A 231 10.21 16.83 3.76
C PRO A 231 11.40 17.09 4.70
N PHE A 232 12.51 17.56 4.13
CA PHE A 232 13.67 18.05 4.87
C PHE A 232 14.42 19.11 4.05
N ASP A 233 15.20 19.97 4.71
CA ASP A 233 15.99 21.02 4.06
C ASP A 233 17.46 20.83 4.41
N LEU A 234 18.35 21.12 3.46
CA LEU A 234 19.79 21.27 3.71
C LEU A 234 20.22 22.70 3.42
N SER A 235 21.18 23.20 4.19
CA SER A 235 21.76 24.53 3.99
C SER A 235 23.25 24.50 4.33
N THR A 236 24.02 25.32 3.62
CA THR A 236 25.46 25.46 3.84
C THR A 236 25.84 26.92 4.02
N SER A 237 26.77 27.20 4.93
CA SER A 237 27.36 28.53 5.12
C SER A 237 28.52 28.80 4.16
N ASN A 238 29.06 27.76 3.51
CA ASN A 238 30.18 27.84 2.59
C ASN A 238 29.87 27.07 1.30
N VAL A 239 29.23 27.75 0.36
CA VAL A 239 28.75 27.14 -0.89
C VAL A 239 29.87 26.51 -1.72
N LYS A 240 31.10 27.06 -1.66
CA LYS A 240 32.24 26.58 -2.46
C LYS A 240 33.01 25.44 -1.79
N GLY A 241 33.22 25.51 -0.48
CA GLY A 241 33.98 24.51 0.26
C GLY A 241 33.14 23.37 0.86
N LEU A 242 31.85 23.63 1.09
CA LEU A 242 30.89 22.67 1.65
C LEU A 242 29.61 22.64 0.80
N PRO A 243 29.70 22.32 -0.51
CA PRO A 243 28.53 22.36 -1.39
C PRO A 243 27.45 21.37 -0.96
N LEU A 244 26.20 21.74 -1.25
CA LEU A 244 25.06 20.84 -1.10
C LEU A 244 25.13 19.68 -2.10
N PRO A 245 24.40 18.57 -1.83
CA PRO A 245 24.33 17.43 -2.75
C PRO A 245 23.91 17.84 -4.15
N SER A 246 24.48 17.18 -5.15
CA SER A 246 24.15 17.35 -6.57
C SER A 246 22.69 16.96 -6.80
N ASN A 247 21.91 17.90 -7.32
CA ASN A 247 20.55 17.67 -7.76
C ASN A 247 20.50 16.70 -8.94
N PHE A 248 21.52 16.76 -9.80
CA PHE A 248 21.69 15.79 -10.88
C PHE A 248 21.85 14.36 -10.36
N LEU A 249 22.73 14.12 -9.38
CA LEU A 249 22.93 12.79 -8.80
C LEU A 249 21.67 12.29 -8.08
N ILE A 250 20.96 13.18 -7.38
CA ILE A 250 19.69 12.86 -6.73
C ILE A 250 18.62 12.49 -7.77
N ASP A 251 18.50 13.22 -8.88
CA ASP A 251 17.60 12.86 -10.01
C ASP A 251 17.95 11.49 -10.60
N VAL A 252 19.24 11.22 -10.83
CA VAL A 252 19.70 9.90 -11.30
C VAL A 252 19.27 8.82 -10.32
N HIS A 253 19.57 8.94 -9.02
CA HIS A 253 19.18 7.92 -8.04
C HIS A 253 17.65 7.74 -7.99
N CYS A 254 16.89 8.84 -7.95
CA CYS A 254 15.43 8.82 -7.92
C CYS A 254 14.84 8.02 -9.09
N ARG A 255 15.37 8.20 -10.30
CA ARG A 255 14.94 7.43 -11.49
C ARG A 255 15.20 5.93 -11.39
N PHE A 256 16.23 5.50 -10.65
CA PHE A 256 16.52 4.08 -10.43
C PHE A 256 15.80 3.48 -9.22
N ALA A 257 15.38 4.30 -8.24
CA ALA A 257 14.85 3.83 -6.96
C ALA A 257 13.66 2.88 -7.13
N THR A 258 12.66 3.25 -7.94
CA THR A 258 11.50 2.38 -8.19
C THR A 258 11.90 1.06 -8.85
N ALA A 259 12.87 1.06 -9.77
CA ALA A 259 13.31 -0.17 -10.42
C ALA A 259 13.93 -1.14 -9.41
N LEU A 260 14.82 -0.64 -8.53
CA LEU A 260 15.39 -1.41 -7.42
C LEU A 260 14.30 -1.95 -6.49
N HIS A 261 13.32 -1.10 -6.13
CA HIS A 261 12.18 -1.50 -5.31
C HIS A 261 11.39 -2.65 -5.96
N LEU A 262 11.07 -2.53 -7.25
CA LEU A 262 10.32 -3.55 -7.98
C LEU A 262 11.10 -4.87 -8.14
N PHE A 263 12.43 -4.82 -8.32
CA PHE A 263 13.25 -6.03 -8.31
C PHE A 263 13.26 -6.71 -6.93
N SER A 264 13.23 -5.95 -5.84
CA SER A 264 13.10 -6.52 -4.50
C SER A 264 11.74 -7.23 -4.29
N ILE A 265 10.69 -6.72 -4.93
CA ILE A 265 9.36 -7.32 -4.94
C ILE A 265 9.35 -8.58 -5.81
N GLU A 266 9.97 -8.54 -6.99
CA GLU A 266 10.16 -9.71 -7.85
C GLU A 266 10.83 -10.85 -7.07
N ASP A 267 11.84 -10.55 -6.26
CA ASP A 267 12.49 -11.53 -5.39
C ASP A 267 11.58 -12.09 -4.29
N LYS A 268 10.63 -11.29 -3.78
CA LYS A 268 9.59 -11.79 -2.87
C LYS A 268 8.62 -12.70 -3.59
N VAL A 269 8.17 -12.35 -4.79
CA VAL A 269 7.29 -13.17 -5.62
C VAL A 269 7.96 -14.50 -5.95
N ASN A 270 9.22 -14.49 -6.37
CA ASN A 270 9.98 -15.69 -6.73
C ASN A 270 10.25 -16.62 -5.53
N ARG A 271 10.29 -16.09 -4.29
CA ARG A 271 10.36 -16.91 -3.07
C ARG A 271 9.04 -17.64 -2.79
N GLY A 272 7.94 -17.23 -3.42
CA GLY A 272 6.61 -17.74 -3.21
C GLY A 272 5.98 -17.27 -1.89
N TRP A 273 4.74 -17.68 -1.67
CA TRP A 273 4.02 -17.35 -0.45
C TRP A 273 4.71 -17.94 0.79
N ALA A 274 4.77 -17.14 1.85
CA ALA A 274 5.28 -17.59 3.14
C ALA A 274 4.50 -18.83 3.60
N ARG A 275 5.20 -19.80 4.21
CA ARG A 275 4.55 -21.01 4.72
C ARG A 275 3.42 -20.63 5.68
N PRO A 276 2.27 -21.34 5.64
CA PRO A 276 1.18 -21.12 6.57
C PRO A 276 1.73 -21.10 7.99
N SER A 277 1.32 -20.10 8.78
CA SER A 277 1.60 -20.16 10.21
C SER A 277 0.83 -21.38 10.71
N ILE A 278 1.54 -22.46 11.08
CA ILE A 278 0.94 -23.65 11.68
C ILE A 278 0.41 -23.23 13.05
N GLY A 279 -0.76 -22.61 13.07
CA GLY A 279 -1.57 -22.50 14.26
C GLY A 279 -2.12 -23.88 14.53
N LEU A 280 -1.89 -24.44 15.73
CA LEU A 280 -2.61 -25.62 16.18
C LEU A 280 -4.11 -25.40 15.91
N PRO A 281 -4.76 -26.19 15.04
CA PRO A 281 -6.18 -26.05 14.79
C PRO A 281 -6.90 -26.53 16.05
N LEU A 282 -7.15 -25.61 16.98
CA LEU A 282 -7.83 -25.89 18.24
C LEU A 282 -9.33 -26.12 18.06
N PHE A 283 -9.85 -26.10 16.82
CA PHE A 283 -11.28 -26.11 16.54
C PHE A 283 -11.68 -27.21 15.53
N GLY A 284 -11.52 -28.47 15.96
CA GLY A 284 -12.26 -29.63 15.44
C GLY A 284 -13.45 -30.01 16.36
N PRO A 285 -14.13 -31.16 16.16
CA PRO A 285 -15.30 -31.56 16.97
C PRO A 285 -15.03 -31.64 18.49
N VAL A 286 -13.79 -31.92 18.90
CA VAL A 286 -13.34 -31.89 20.30
C VAL A 286 -13.48 -30.48 20.93
N SER A 287 -13.48 -29.44 20.10
CA SER A 287 -13.54 -28.05 20.53
C SER A 287 -14.94 -27.51 20.75
N HIS A 288 -15.96 -28.05 20.07
CA HIS A 288 -17.35 -27.68 20.38
C HIS A 288 -17.72 -28.13 21.78
N ALA A 289 -17.35 -29.37 22.17
CA ALA A 289 -17.55 -29.86 23.52
C ALA A 289 -16.76 -29.04 24.55
N PHE A 290 -15.49 -28.71 24.27
CA PHE A 290 -14.69 -27.84 25.13
C PHE A 290 -15.30 -26.45 25.28
N ARG A 291 -15.75 -25.83 24.18
CA ARG A 291 -16.43 -24.52 24.20
C ARG A 291 -17.70 -24.58 25.03
N SER A 292 -18.54 -25.59 24.84
CA SER A 292 -19.78 -25.75 25.61
C SER A 292 -19.49 -25.89 27.11
N LEU A 293 -18.51 -26.71 27.49
CA LEU A 293 -18.07 -26.86 28.89
C LEU A 293 -17.47 -25.56 29.44
N TRP A 294 -16.67 -24.86 28.63
CA TRP A 294 -16.06 -23.58 29.02
C TRP A 294 -17.14 -22.51 29.28
N LEU A 295 -18.16 -22.42 28.43
CA LEU A 295 -19.27 -21.48 28.58
C LEU A 295 -20.16 -21.79 29.80
N CYS A 296 -20.10 -23.00 30.37
CA CYS A 296 -20.75 -23.33 31.65
C CYS A 296 -20.05 -22.66 32.86
N LEU A 297 -18.80 -22.23 32.73
CA LEU A 297 -18.11 -21.50 33.80
C LEU A 297 -18.73 -20.10 34.00
N PRO A 298 -18.73 -19.59 35.25
CA PRO A 298 -19.18 -18.23 35.53
C PRO A 298 -18.47 -17.19 34.67
N GLN A 299 -19.22 -16.19 34.19
CA GLN A 299 -18.69 -15.17 33.28
C GLN A 299 -17.47 -14.44 33.85
N TRP A 300 -17.48 -14.10 35.14
CA TRP A 300 -16.36 -13.41 35.79
C TRP A 300 -15.05 -14.20 35.65
N LEU A 301 -15.09 -15.53 35.78
CA LEU A 301 -13.92 -16.39 35.67
C LEU A 301 -13.41 -16.42 34.22
N ARG A 302 -14.31 -16.61 33.26
CA ARG A 302 -13.99 -16.56 31.83
C ARG A 302 -13.34 -15.24 31.43
N VAL A 303 -13.94 -14.11 31.83
CA VAL A 303 -13.45 -12.77 31.53
C VAL A 303 -12.09 -12.51 32.17
N SER A 304 -11.86 -12.95 33.42
CA SER A 304 -10.53 -12.89 34.04
C SER A 304 -9.47 -13.66 33.23
N CYS A 305 -9.79 -14.86 32.72
CA CYS A 305 -8.90 -15.60 31.84
C CYS A 305 -8.63 -14.87 30.53
N TYR A 306 -9.66 -14.29 29.89
CA TYR A 306 -9.48 -13.56 28.64
C TYR A 306 -8.62 -12.31 28.82
N ASN A 307 -8.78 -11.59 29.93
CA ASN A 307 -7.94 -10.44 30.26
C ASN A 307 -6.48 -10.83 30.48
N LEU A 308 -6.21 -11.99 31.10
CA LEU A 308 -4.86 -12.53 31.21
C LEU A 308 -4.28 -12.87 29.83
N LEU A 309 -5.05 -13.55 28.98
CA LEU A 309 -4.65 -13.85 27.60
C LEU A 309 -4.40 -12.57 26.79
N ALA A 310 -5.18 -11.51 27.02
CA ALA A 310 -4.99 -10.22 26.36
C ALA A 310 -3.68 -9.54 26.80
N LYS A 311 -3.31 -9.64 28.09
CA LYS A 311 -2.01 -9.18 28.58
C LYS A 311 -0.87 -9.94 27.94
N ILE A 312 -0.93 -11.27 27.90
CA ILE A 312 0.06 -12.12 27.22
C ILE A 312 0.10 -11.78 25.72
N GLY A 313 -1.07 -11.60 25.10
CA GLY A 313 -1.24 -11.23 23.71
C GLY A 313 -0.54 -9.92 23.36
N ARG A 314 -0.63 -8.88 24.20
CA ARG A 314 0.09 -7.61 23.99
C ARG A 314 1.61 -7.75 24.00
N THR A 315 2.13 -8.68 24.79
CA THR A 315 3.58 -8.96 24.84
C THR A 315 4.04 -9.75 23.63
N LEU A 316 3.27 -10.75 23.20
CA LEU A 316 3.61 -11.59 22.04
C LEU A 316 3.32 -10.91 20.69
N TYR A 317 2.28 -10.08 20.66
CA TYR A 317 1.72 -9.42 19.49
C TYR A 317 1.44 -7.95 19.88
N PRO A 318 2.47 -7.09 19.84
CA PRO A 318 2.32 -5.67 20.13
C PRO A 318 1.22 -5.06 19.25
N LEU A 319 0.41 -4.18 19.85
CA LEU A 319 -0.67 -3.49 19.15
C LEU A 319 -0.06 -2.55 18.10
N GLU A 320 -0.49 -2.70 16.85
CA GLU A 320 -0.34 -1.65 15.86
C GLU A 320 -1.29 -0.47 16.19
N VAL A 321 -0.98 0.73 15.69
CA VAL A 321 -1.29 2.04 16.30
C VAL A 321 -2.79 2.40 16.40
N ASN A 322 -3.73 1.52 16.04
CA ASN A 322 -5.15 1.70 16.31
C ASN A 322 -5.86 0.35 16.28
N VAL A 323 -6.15 -0.29 17.42
CA VAL A 323 -6.98 -1.49 17.36
C VAL A 323 -7.94 -1.64 18.53
N TRP A 324 -9.21 -1.72 18.16
CA TRP A 324 -10.31 -2.27 18.96
C TRP A 324 -10.22 -3.80 19.09
N SER A 325 -9.22 -4.44 18.49
CA SER A 325 -9.01 -5.89 18.44
C SER A 325 -7.60 -6.27 18.91
N GLN A 326 -7.48 -7.26 19.79
CA GLN A 326 -6.22 -7.79 20.29
C GLN A 326 -6.07 -9.25 19.88
N ARG A 327 -4.94 -9.59 19.25
CA ARG A 327 -4.55 -10.98 19.00
C ARG A 327 -4.19 -11.64 20.33
N LEU A 328 -4.70 -12.85 20.55
CA LEU A 328 -4.46 -13.66 21.74
C LEU A 328 -3.68 -14.93 21.37
N PRO A 329 -3.07 -15.62 22.36
CA PRO A 329 -2.62 -17.00 22.19
C PRO A 329 -3.75 -17.92 21.71
N PHE A 330 -3.38 -19.12 21.23
CA PHE A 330 -4.33 -20.17 20.82
C PHE A 330 -5.20 -19.84 19.61
N GLY A 331 -4.78 -18.89 18.78
CA GLY A 331 -5.51 -18.52 17.57
C GLY A 331 -6.84 -17.84 17.88
N LEU A 332 -6.85 -16.95 18.87
CA LEU A 332 -8.04 -16.19 19.28
C LEU A 332 -7.83 -14.69 19.05
N TYR A 333 -8.94 -13.97 18.88
CA TYR A 333 -9.02 -12.51 18.88
C TYR A 333 -10.07 -12.06 19.89
N MET A 334 -9.73 -11.02 20.65
CA MET A 334 -10.69 -10.26 21.44
C MET A 334 -10.94 -8.94 20.73
N LYS A 335 -12.21 -8.58 20.48
CA LYS A 335 -12.61 -7.32 19.87
C LYS A 335 -13.61 -6.56 20.75
N LYS A 336 -13.48 -5.25 20.79
CA LYS A 336 -14.45 -4.30 21.35
C LYS A 336 -15.42 -3.88 20.25
N CYS A 337 -16.71 -4.20 20.41
CA CYS A 337 -17.75 -3.83 19.46
C CYS A 337 -18.43 -2.54 19.93
N ILE A 338 -17.94 -1.40 19.45
CA ILE A 338 -18.40 -0.07 19.90
C ILE A 338 -19.59 0.42 19.06
N ARG A 339 -19.51 0.26 17.74
CA ARG A 339 -20.52 0.81 16.83
C ARG A 339 -21.78 -0.05 16.83
N ALA A 340 -21.65 -1.35 16.61
CA ALA A 340 -22.80 -2.24 16.53
C ALA A 340 -22.64 -3.43 17.50
N PRO A 341 -22.77 -3.21 18.83
CA PRO A 341 -22.40 -4.18 19.87
C PRO A 341 -23.08 -5.54 19.73
N LYS A 342 -24.33 -5.55 19.23
CA LYS A 342 -25.12 -6.78 19.05
C LYS A 342 -25.07 -7.34 17.63
N ASN A 343 -24.71 -6.53 16.64
CA ASN A 343 -24.80 -6.92 15.23
C ASN A 343 -23.71 -7.92 14.86
N GLU A 344 -22.43 -7.58 15.05
CA GLU A 344 -21.31 -8.45 14.69
C GLU A 344 -21.42 -9.87 15.28
N PRO A 345 -21.64 -10.07 16.60
CA PRO A 345 -21.81 -11.42 17.13
C PRO A 345 -23.05 -12.16 16.58
N ASN A 346 -24.13 -11.46 16.21
CA ASN A 346 -25.27 -12.09 15.55
C ASN A 346 -24.94 -12.50 14.11
N VAL A 347 -24.24 -11.64 13.37
CA VAL A 347 -23.80 -11.90 12.00
C VAL A 347 -22.87 -13.11 11.97
N LEU A 348 -21.88 -13.21 12.87
CA LEU A 348 -20.97 -14.35 12.89
C LEU A 348 -21.71 -15.69 13.08
N LYS A 349 -22.76 -15.73 13.92
CA LYS A 349 -23.63 -16.92 14.05
C LYS A 349 -24.39 -17.19 12.75
N LEU A 350 -24.96 -16.15 12.15
CA LEU A 350 -25.71 -16.26 10.90
C LEU A 350 -24.86 -16.79 9.74
N ILE A 351 -23.62 -16.31 9.61
CA ILE A 351 -22.64 -16.76 8.61
C ILE A 351 -22.26 -18.22 8.85
N GLU A 352 -22.01 -18.61 10.10
CA GLU A 352 -21.71 -19.99 10.49
C GLU A 352 -22.86 -20.96 10.17
N GLU A 353 -24.11 -20.53 10.32
CA GLU A 353 -25.30 -21.36 10.09
C GLU A 353 -25.75 -21.43 8.63
N ARG A 354 -25.57 -20.35 7.86
CA ARG A 354 -26.20 -20.20 6.54
C ARG A 354 -25.23 -20.26 5.36
N THR A 355 -23.93 -20.22 5.60
CA THR A 355 -22.93 -20.11 4.53
C THR A 355 -21.72 -21.01 4.80
N THR A 356 -20.85 -21.13 3.80
CA THR A 356 -19.52 -21.72 3.94
C THR A 356 -18.41 -20.67 3.86
N ILE A 357 -18.75 -19.40 4.04
CA ILE A 357 -17.79 -18.29 3.97
C ILE A 357 -16.76 -18.46 5.08
N PRO A 358 -15.45 -18.31 4.81
CA PRO A 358 -14.44 -18.34 5.85
C PRO A 358 -14.53 -17.05 6.69
N ALA A 359 -15.25 -17.13 7.81
CA ALA A 359 -15.42 -16.04 8.77
C ALA A 359 -14.97 -16.47 10.19
N PRO A 360 -14.62 -15.51 11.08
CA PRO A 360 -14.32 -15.84 12.47
C PRO A 360 -15.49 -16.58 13.12
N ARG A 361 -15.21 -17.64 13.87
CA ARG A 361 -16.23 -18.29 14.71
C ARG A 361 -16.31 -17.55 16.03
N LEU A 362 -17.50 -17.07 16.35
CA LEU A 362 -17.76 -16.48 17.66
C LEU A 362 -17.55 -17.55 18.73
N VAL A 363 -16.76 -17.26 19.76
CA VAL A 363 -16.53 -18.14 20.91
C VAL A 363 -17.41 -17.71 22.08
N ASP A 364 -17.38 -16.42 22.42
CA ASP A 364 -18.01 -15.86 23.61
C ASP A 364 -18.31 -14.36 23.44
N THR A 365 -19.25 -13.85 24.25
CA THR A 365 -19.66 -12.43 24.29
C THR A 365 -19.90 -12.00 25.72
N TRP A 366 -19.43 -10.82 26.11
CA TRP A 366 -19.73 -10.25 27.42
C TRP A 366 -19.78 -8.72 27.36
N GLU A 367 -20.49 -8.12 28.31
CA GLU A 367 -20.47 -6.69 28.52
C GLU A 367 -19.44 -6.36 29.61
N ASN A 368 -18.59 -5.37 29.35
CA ASN A 368 -17.73 -4.82 30.39
C ASN A 368 -18.51 -3.68 31.07
N GLU A 369 -19.06 -3.95 32.26
CA GLU A 369 -19.90 -3.00 33.01
C GLU A 369 -19.22 -1.65 33.29
N ASN A 370 -17.88 -1.64 33.43
CA ASN A 370 -17.12 -0.42 33.68
C ASN A 370 -16.99 0.47 32.43
N GLU A 371 -17.03 -0.13 31.24
CA GLU A 371 -16.84 0.59 29.96
C GLU A 371 -18.16 0.75 29.19
N GLY A 372 -19.20 -0.02 29.51
CA GLY A 372 -20.46 -0.05 28.76
C GLY A 372 -20.30 -0.62 27.34
N VAL A 373 -19.24 -1.38 27.07
CA VAL A 373 -18.90 -1.89 25.73
C VAL A 373 -19.00 -3.42 25.69
N THR A 374 -19.69 -3.91 24.66
CA THR A 374 -19.73 -5.34 24.34
C THR A 374 -18.40 -5.79 23.77
N HIS A 375 -17.84 -6.84 24.36
CA HIS A 375 -16.65 -7.52 23.88
C HIS A 375 -17.03 -8.86 23.28
N ILE A 376 -16.33 -9.24 22.22
CA ILE A 376 -16.45 -10.57 21.60
C ILE A 376 -15.10 -11.26 21.62
N LEU A 377 -15.13 -12.57 21.86
CA LEU A 377 -14.01 -13.48 21.64
C LEU A 377 -14.33 -14.33 20.42
N MET A 378 -13.41 -14.41 19.47
CA MET A 378 -13.59 -15.15 18.22
C MET A 378 -12.30 -15.84 17.77
N THR A 379 -12.42 -16.80 16.85
CA THR A 379 -11.26 -17.48 16.28
C THR A 379 -10.51 -16.59 15.30
N ARG A 380 -9.18 -16.69 15.29
CA ARG A 380 -8.32 -16.13 14.25
C ARG A 380 -8.48 -16.95 12.96
N LEU A 381 -8.57 -16.24 11.84
CA LEU A 381 -8.42 -16.83 10.52
C LEU A 381 -6.95 -16.83 10.07
N PRO A 382 -6.54 -17.79 9.23
CA PRO A 382 -5.23 -17.78 8.62
C PRO A 382 -5.06 -16.62 7.63
N GLY A 383 -3.85 -16.44 7.12
CA GLY A 383 -3.53 -15.39 6.15
C GLY A 383 -3.22 -14.01 6.74
N VAL A 384 -3.04 -13.07 5.82
CA VAL A 384 -2.72 -11.64 6.05
C VAL A 384 -3.66 -10.77 5.20
N PRO A 385 -3.93 -9.52 5.59
CA PRO A 385 -4.78 -8.63 4.79
C PRO A 385 -4.27 -8.48 3.35
N ILE A 386 -5.18 -8.52 2.37
CA ILE A 386 -4.83 -8.35 0.95
C ILE A 386 -4.22 -6.96 0.69
N GLY A 387 -4.56 -5.96 1.49
CA GLY A 387 -3.93 -4.63 1.44
C GLY A 387 -2.41 -4.67 1.49
N ASP A 388 -1.86 -5.62 2.24
CA ASP A 388 -0.42 -5.72 2.51
C ASP A 388 0.32 -6.60 1.49
N VAL A 389 -0.40 -7.41 0.71
CA VAL A 389 0.21 -8.44 -0.17
C VAL A 389 -0.33 -8.49 -1.60
N ARG A 390 -1.29 -7.62 -1.96
CA ARG A 390 -1.90 -7.59 -3.30
C ARG A 390 -0.88 -7.46 -4.44
N HIS A 391 0.25 -6.81 -4.19
CA HIS A 391 1.33 -6.62 -5.17
C HIS A 391 2.11 -7.91 -5.45
N LEU A 392 2.06 -8.88 -4.55
CA LEU A 392 2.70 -10.19 -4.71
C LEU A 392 1.85 -11.17 -5.53
N MET A 393 0.57 -10.87 -5.74
CA MET A 393 -0.36 -11.75 -6.44
C MET A 393 -0.13 -11.68 -7.96
N SER A 394 -0.03 -12.85 -8.59
CA SER A 394 -0.11 -13.03 -10.04
C SER A 394 -1.50 -12.67 -10.59
N TYR A 395 -1.61 -12.49 -11.91
CA TYR A 395 -2.90 -12.23 -12.56
C TYR A 395 -3.93 -13.34 -12.26
N GLN A 396 -3.51 -14.60 -12.34
CA GLN A 396 -4.39 -15.74 -12.05
C GLN A 396 -4.82 -15.81 -10.58
N GLU A 397 -3.96 -15.42 -9.64
CA GLU A 397 -4.33 -15.30 -8.21
C GLU A 397 -5.34 -14.18 -7.99
N ARG A 398 -5.15 -13.01 -8.61
CA ARG A 398 -6.11 -11.89 -8.54
C ARG A 398 -7.48 -12.30 -9.10
N ASP A 399 -7.48 -12.99 -10.23
CA ASP A 399 -8.70 -13.50 -10.87
C ASP A 399 -9.46 -14.49 -9.99
N ARG A 400 -8.74 -15.48 -9.45
CA ARG A 400 -9.33 -16.47 -8.52
C ARG A 400 -9.84 -15.80 -7.25
N PHE A 401 -9.08 -14.88 -6.68
CA PHE A 401 -9.50 -14.14 -5.49
C PHE A 401 -10.79 -13.35 -5.75
N ALA A 402 -10.92 -12.67 -6.89
CA ALA A 402 -12.15 -11.98 -7.26
C ALA A 402 -13.34 -12.95 -7.41
N ASP A 403 -13.11 -14.12 -8.01
CA ASP A 403 -14.12 -15.16 -8.17
C ASP A 403 -14.55 -15.77 -6.82
N ASP A 404 -13.61 -15.97 -5.89
CA ASP A 404 -13.88 -16.41 -4.51
C ASP A 404 -14.72 -15.38 -3.74
N VAL A 405 -14.39 -14.08 -3.87
CA VAL A 405 -15.19 -13.02 -3.25
C VAL A 405 -16.59 -12.98 -3.85
N ARG A 406 -16.74 -13.12 -5.18
CA ARG A 406 -18.05 -13.22 -5.83
C ARG A 406 -18.86 -14.37 -5.25
N ALA A 407 -18.25 -15.55 -5.11
CA ALA A 407 -18.92 -16.73 -4.55
C ALA A 407 -19.35 -16.52 -3.08
N CYS A 408 -18.57 -15.78 -2.29
CA CYS A 408 -18.96 -15.39 -0.92
C CYS A 408 -20.16 -14.43 -0.93
N VAL A 409 -20.12 -13.39 -1.77
CA VAL A 409 -21.21 -12.41 -1.91
C VAL A 409 -22.51 -13.09 -2.38
N GLU A 410 -22.43 -14.03 -3.31
CA GLU A 410 -23.59 -14.81 -3.75
C GLU A 410 -24.21 -15.66 -2.64
N GLN A 411 -23.41 -16.15 -1.69
CA GLN A 411 -23.93 -16.83 -0.50
C GLN A 411 -24.60 -15.84 0.47
N LEU A 412 -23.99 -14.67 0.71
CA LEU A 412 -24.60 -13.63 1.54
C LEU A 412 -25.98 -13.24 1.01
N ARG A 413 -26.10 -13.06 -0.31
CA ARG A 413 -27.34 -12.70 -0.99
C ARG A 413 -28.48 -13.71 -0.82
N LYS A 414 -28.20 -14.95 -0.38
CA LYS A 414 -29.20 -15.99 -0.11
C LYS A 414 -29.76 -15.94 1.32
N ILE A 415 -29.18 -15.12 2.21
CA ILE A 415 -29.67 -14.94 3.57
C ILE A 415 -31.01 -14.18 3.52
N PRO A 416 -32.11 -14.74 4.04
CA PRO A 416 -33.43 -14.12 3.94
C PRO A 416 -33.58 -12.97 4.94
N ASN A 417 -34.20 -11.87 4.50
CA ASN A 417 -34.64 -10.81 5.40
C ASN A 417 -35.95 -11.20 6.08
N SER A 418 -35.94 -11.33 7.41
CA SER A 418 -37.13 -11.62 8.22
C SER A 418 -37.69 -10.38 8.92
N ALA A 419 -37.04 -9.22 8.78
CA ALA A 419 -37.44 -7.97 9.40
C ALA A 419 -38.48 -7.23 8.53
N PRO A 420 -39.32 -6.36 9.14
CA PRO A 420 -40.29 -5.55 8.40
C PRO A 420 -39.67 -4.32 7.70
N TYR A 421 -38.33 -4.26 7.60
CA TYR A 421 -37.57 -3.15 7.06
C TYR A 421 -36.73 -3.61 5.87
N LEU A 422 -36.71 -2.83 4.79
CA LEU A 422 -35.89 -3.13 3.62
C LEU A 422 -34.40 -2.95 3.90
N ILE A 423 -34.05 -1.95 4.72
CA ILE A 423 -32.67 -1.61 5.04
C ILE A 423 -32.49 -1.61 6.56
N CYS A 424 -31.75 -2.58 7.06
CA CYS A 424 -31.57 -2.80 8.49
C CYS A 424 -30.33 -3.68 8.77
N ASP A 425 -29.89 -3.71 10.02
CA ASP A 425 -28.85 -4.65 10.46
C ASP A 425 -29.38 -6.11 10.49
N SER A 426 -28.54 -7.06 10.92
CA SER A 426 -28.93 -8.49 10.98
C SER A 426 -30.05 -8.81 11.97
N LEU A 427 -30.40 -7.88 12.86
CA LEU A 427 -31.44 -7.99 13.88
C LEU A 427 -32.68 -7.14 13.55
N GLY A 428 -32.72 -6.49 12.39
CA GLY A 428 -33.81 -5.58 12.02
C GLY A 428 -33.69 -4.18 12.61
N GLY A 429 -32.53 -3.81 13.16
CA GLY A 429 -32.22 -2.52 13.77
C GLY A 429 -31.44 -1.56 12.86
N GLN A 430 -30.83 -0.55 13.47
CA GLN A 430 -30.02 0.47 12.79
C GLN A 430 -28.78 -0.13 12.15
N ILE A 431 -28.49 0.26 10.92
CA ILE A 431 -27.22 -0.06 10.26
C ILE A 431 -26.12 0.86 10.80
N ALA A 432 -24.91 0.32 10.98
CA ALA A 432 -23.68 1.08 11.18
C ALA A 432 -22.91 1.15 9.86
N ASP A 433 -22.44 2.34 9.49
CA ASP A 433 -21.60 2.58 8.32
C ASP A 433 -21.01 3.99 8.43
N HIS A 434 -19.68 4.12 8.31
CA HIS A 434 -18.95 5.39 8.39
C HIS A 434 -19.29 6.39 7.28
N ARG A 435 -20.08 5.99 6.28
CA ARG A 435 -20.61 6.86 5.23
C ARG A 435 -22.00 7.42 5.53
N LEU A 436 -22.61 7.02 6.65
CA LEU A 436 -23.87 7.60 7.09
C LEU A 436 -23.60 8.83 7.96
N PRO A 437 -24.46 9.85 7.91
CA PRO A 437 -24.42 10.93 8.90
C PRO A 437 -24.48 10.34 10.31
N GLY A 438 -23.55 10.70 11.20
CA GLY A 438 -23.49 10.15 12.55
C GLY A 438 -23.08 8.66 12.64
N ASN A 439 -22.52 8.08 11.58
CA ASN A 439 -22.02 6.70 11.47
C ASN A 439 -23.05 5.57 11.66
N LYS A 440 -24.33 5.89 11.81
CA LYS A 440 -25.45 4.93 11.97
C LYS A 440 -26.73 5.48 11.35
N GLY A 441 -27.66 4.63 10.96
CA GLY A 441 -28.96 5.08 10.46
C GLY A 441 -30.03 3.99 10.42
N GLY A 442 -31.29 4.40 10.32
CA GLY A 442 -32.42 3.49 10.11
C GLY A 442 -33.02 2.89 11.40
N PRO A 443 -33.58 1.67 11.34
CA PRO A 443 -33.87 0.90 10.13
C PRO A 443 -34.85 1.64 9.20
N PHE A 444 -34.77 1.39 7.89
CA PHE A 444 -35.59 2.09 6.89
C PHE A 444 -36.60 1.15 6.22
N LYS A 445 -37.83 1.64 6.04
CA LYS A 445 -38.90 0.90 5.37
C LYS A 445 -38.83 1.02 3.85
N THR A 446 -38.32 2.14 3.35
CA THR A 446 -38.22 2.42 1.91
C THR A 446 -36.80 2.83 1.53
N GLU A 447 -36.49 2.72 0.25
CA GLU A 447 -35.25 3.26 -0.31
C GLU A 447 -35.18 4.79 -0.21
N ASP A 448 -36.32 5.46 -0.40
CA ASP A 448 -36.42 6.92 -0.33
C ASP A 448 -36.06 7.45 1.06
N ASP A 449 -36.50 6.77 2.13
CA ASP A 449 -36.12 7.13 3.51
C ASP A 449 -34.60 7.05 3.71
N PHE A 450 -33.97 6.00 3.19
CA PHE A 450 -32.52 5.81 3.28
C PHE A 450 -31.76 6.85 2.45
N ASN A 451 -32.18 7.07 1.20
CA ASN A 451 -31.54 8.03 0.30
C ASN A 451 -31.64 9.46 0.86
N ASN A 452 -32.80 9.87 1.37
CA ASN A 452 -32.95 11.16 2.03
C ASN A 452 -32.11 11.27 3.31
N TYR A 453 -31.92 10.16 4.04
CA TYR A 453 -31.01 10.14 5.17
C TYR A 453 -29.55 10.38 4.75
N LEU A 454 -29.12 9.85 3.60
CA LEU A 454 -27.76 10.08 3.09
C LEU A 454 -27.46 11.57 2.86
N THR A 455 -28.44 12.36 2.43
CA THR A 455 -28.27 13.79 2.13
C THR A 455 -28.78 14.72 3.23
N SER A 456 -29.29 14.20 4.35
CA SER A 456 -29.98 15.01 5.36
C SER A 456 -29.11 16.12 5.96
N HIS A 457 -27.80 15.89 6.07
CA HIS A 457 -26.84 16.87 6.58
C HIS A 457 -26.49 17.97 5.57
N LEU A 458 -26.80 17.78 4.29
CA LEU A 458 -26.67 18.80 3.23
C LEU A 458 -27.84 19.78 3.24
N GLY A 459 -28.93 19.46 3.97
CA GLY A 459 -30.13 20.29 4.03
C GLY A 459 -31.00 20.22 2.77
N GLU A 460 -30.82 19.21 1.91
CA GLU A 460 -31.59 19.00 0.69
C GLU A 460 -32.07 17.54 0.58
N ALA A 461 -33.15 17.32 -0.17
CA ALA A 461 -33.65 15.97 -0.46
C ALA A 461 -32.73 15.25 -1.46
N PHE A 462 -32.70 13.91 -1.43
CA PHE A 462 -31.85 13.16 -2.35
C PHE A 462 -32.20 13.40 -3.82
N SER A 463 -33.49 13.56 -4.12
CA SER A 463 -33.95 13.90 -5.48
C SER A 463 -33.40 15.23 -5.97
N GLU A 464 -33.32 16.23 -5.08
CA GLU A 464 -32.77 17.55 -5.40
C GLU A 464 -31.25 17.46 -5.64
N PHE A 465 -30.54 16.69 -4.82
CA PHE A 465 -29.12 16.39 -5.02
C PHE A 465 -28.87 15.75 -6.40
N VAL A 466 -29.65 14.73 -6.74
CA VAL A 466 -29.54 14.00 -8.02
C VAL A 466 -29.82 14.92 -9.21
N GLU A 467 -30.88 15.72 -9.15
CA GLU A 467 -31.22 16.69 -10.21
C GLU A 467 -30.13 17.76 -10.37
N ARG A 468 -29.69 18.37 -9.26
CA ARG A 468 -28.65 19.42 -9.24
C ARG A 468 -27.32 18.93 -9.79
N LYS A 469 -27.00 17.65 -9.62
CA LYS A 469 -25.78 17.01 -10.13
C LYS A 469 -25.96 16.34 -11.49
N ASN A 470 -27.16 16.42 -12.10
CA ASN A 470 -27.51 15.76 -13.36
C ASN A 470 -27.21 14.25 -13.35
N LEU A 471 -27.60 13.59 -12.27
CA LEU A 471 -27.34 12.17 -12.01
C LEU A 471 -28.54 11.28 -12.39
N PRO A 472 -28.31 9.99 -12.67
CA PRO A 472 -29.38 9.05 -12.98
C PRO A 472 -30.26 8.75 -11.75
N VAL A 473 -31.58 8.96 -11.88
CA VAL A 473 -32.58 8.58 -10.87
C VAL A 473 -32.80 7.07 -10.89
N ARG A 474 -32.89 6.44 -9.71
CA ARG A 474 -33.03 4.99 -9.59
C ARG A 474 -34.01 4.56 -8.53
N LYS A 475 -34.65 3.42 -8.78
CA LYS A 475 -35.44 2.67 -7.80
C LYS A 475 -35.05 1.21 -7.89
N HIS A 476 -34.57 0.68 -6.78
CA HIS A 476 -34.10 -0.69 -6.69
C HIS A 476 -35.19 -1.59 -6.11
N THR A 477 -35.24 -2.83 -6.59
CA THR A 477 -36.20 -3.84 -6.11
C THR A 477 -35.52 -4.92 -5.27
N ARG A 478 -34.18 -4.94 -5.23
CA ARG A 478 -33.38 -5.98 -4.58
C ARG A 478 -32.62 -5.42 -3.39
N PHE A 479 -33.05 -5.83 -2.20
CA PHE A 479 -32.43 -5.54 -0.92
C PHE A 479 -31.94 -6.84 -0.33
N LEU A 480 -30.62 -7.01 -0.27
CA LEU A 480 -29.96 -8.27 0.03
C LEU A 480 -29.03 -8.10 1.23
N PHE A 481 -28.72 -9.21 1.89
CA PHE A 481 -27.74 -9.19 2.97
C PHE A 481 -26.34 -8.95 2.38
N THR A 482 -25.64 -8.00 2.96
CA THR A 482 -24.34 -7.47 2.51
C THR A 482 -23.37 -7.43 3.68
N HIS A 483 -22.07 -7.61 3.41
CA HIS A 483 -21.01 -7.32 4.38
C HIS A 483 -20.88 -5.80 4.59
N SER A 484 -20.95 -5.02 3.51
CA SER A 484 -20.87 -3.55 3.52
C SER A 484 -19.56 -2.95 4.03
N ASP A 485 -18.48 -3.74 4.03
CA ASP A 485 -17.14 -3.26 4.33
C ASP A 485 -16.06 -4.23 3.82
N LEU A 486 -16.15 -4.61 2.55
CA LEU A 486 -15.13 -5.42 1.86
C LEU A 486 -13.85 -4.60 1.57
N HIS A 487 -13.36 -3.87 2.58
CA HIS A 487 -12.12 -3.12 2.52
C HIS A 487 -10.92 -4.08 2.44
N HIS A 488 -9.81 -3.66 1.82
CA HIS A 488 -8.64 -4.51 1.63
C HIS A 488 -7.96 -4.95 2.95
N SER A 489 -8.25 -4.28 4.07
CA SER A 489 -7.82 -4.69 5.41
C SER A 489 -8.63 -5.87 5.98
N ASN A 490 -9.83 -6.09 5.44
CA ASN A 490 -10.83 -7.02 6.00
C ASN A 490 -10.90 -8.35 5.23
N LEU A 491 -10.10 -8.48 4.17
CA LEU A 491 -10.02 -9.69 3.34
C LEU A 491 -8.64 -10.29 3.51
N LEU A 492 -8.58 -11.54 3.95
CA LEU A 492 -7.33 -12.23 4.25
C LEU A 492 -6.91 -13.12 3.09
N VAL A 493 -5.63 -13.11 2.76
CA VAL A 493 -5.00 -13.93 1.74
C VAL A 493 -4.05 -14.93 2.39
N GLU A 494 -4.17 -16.19 1.98
CA GLU A 494 -3.20 -17.24 2.27
C GLU A 494 -2.87 -17.97 0.96
N ASN A 495 -1.59 -18.08 0.61
CA ASN A 495 -1.13 -18.72 -0.62
C ASN A 495 -1.83 -18.20 -1.90
N GLY A 496 -2.05 -16.88 -1.97
CA GLY A 496 -2.66 -16.23 -3.13
C GLY A 496 -4.17 -16.46 -3.28
N GLN A 497 -4.84 -17.01 -2.26
CA GLN A 497 -6.28 -17.30 -2.27
C GLN A 497 -7.00 -16.61 -1.11
N LEU A 498 -8.30 -16.38 -1.27
CA LEU A 498 -9.13 -15.85 -0.19
C LEU A 498 -9.19 -16.86 0.96
N SER A 499 -8.69 -16.47 2.12
CA SER A 499 -8.60 -17.32 3.32
C SER A 499 -9.54 -16.88 4.44
N GLY A 500 -10.10 -15.67 4.34
CA GLY A 500 -10.97 -15.13 5.37
C GLY A 500 -11.60 -13.78 5.04
N ILE A 501 -12.80 -13.55 5.57
CA ILE A 501 -13.46 -12.25 5.61
C ILE A 501 -13.74 -11.90 7.08
N VAL A 502 -13.27 -10.74 7.52
CA VAL A 502 -13.37 -10.24 8.90
C VAL A 502 -14.08 -8.90 8.97
N ASP A 503 -14.36 -8.44 10.18
CA ASP A 503 -15.00 -7.15 10.47
C ASP A 503 -16.45 -7.02 9.97
N TRP A 504 -17.32 -7.84 10.56
CA TRP A 504 -18.73 -7.95 10.16
C TRP A 504 -19.65 -6.93 10.84
N GLU A 505 -19.11 -5.88 11.48
CA GLU A 505 -19.90 -4.92 12.27
C GLU A 505 -20.93 -4.16 11.44
N SER A 506 -20.61 -3.91 10.17
CA SER A 506 -21.43 -3.17 9.22
C SER A 506 -22.41 -4.07 8.45
N ALA A 507 -22.40 -5.39 8.64
CA ALA A 507 -23.22 -6.28 7.83
C ALA A 507 -24.73 -6.09 8.08
N GLY A 508 -25.53 -6.23 7.02
CA GLY A 508 -26.97 -5.97 7.06
C GLY A 508 -27.64 -5.98 5.69
N PHE A 509 -28.95 -5.81 5.69
CA PHE A 509 -29.77 -5.71 4.48
C PHE A 509 -29.69 -4.30 3.89
N ARG A 510 -29.33 -4.20 2.61
CA ARG A 510 -29.13 -2.94 1.87
C ARG A 510 -29.46 -3.14 0.38
N PRO A 511 -29.62 -2.05 -0.42
CA PRO A 511 -29.66 -2.18 -1.87
C PRO A 511 -28.45 -2.98 -2.38
N GLU A 512 -28.65 -3.92 -3.30
CA GLU A 512 -27.60 -4.88 -3.66
C GLU A 512 -26.32 -4.26 -4.25
N TYR A 513 -26.43 -3.06 -4.86
CA TYR A 513 -25.30 -2.33 -5.43
C TYR A 513 -24.34 -1.81 -4.36
N ARG A 514 -24.81 -1.63 -3.11
CA ARG A 514 -24.04 -1.00 -2.03
C ARG A 514 -22.79 -1.79 -1.67
N GLU A 515 -22.83 -3.12 -1.80
CA GLU A 515 -21.63 -3.96 -1.60
C GLU A 515 -20.52 -3.55 -2.57
N PHE A 516 -20.86 -3.40 -3.86
CA PHE A 516 -19.93 -3.01 -4.90
C PHE A 516 -19.45 -1.57 -4.75
N THR A 517 -20.36 -0.60 -4.60
CA THR A 517 -19.97 0.81 -4.53
C THR A 517 -19.15 1.10 -3.28
N LYS A 518 -19.43 0.43 -2.16
CA LYS A 518 -18.62 0.52 -0.95
C LYS A 518 -17.23 -0.10 -1.12
N ALA A 519 -17.12 -1.25 -1.77
CA ALA A 519 -15.82 -1.86 -2.08
C ALA A 519 -14.98 -0.93 -2.99
N MET A 520 -15.60 -0.28 -3.97
CA MET A 520 -14.98 0.71 -4.86
C MET A 520 -14.54 1.99 -4.15
N TYR A 521 -15.25 2.43 -3.10
CA TYR A 521 -14.86 3.59 -2.30
C TYR A 521 -13.47 3.43 -1.67
N GLY A 522 -13.14 2.21 -1.22
CA GLY A 522 -11.81 1.87 -0.70
C GLY A 522 -10.71 1.78 -1.78
N THR A 523 -11.03 2.06 -3.04
CA THR A 523 -10.06 2.08 -4.15
C THR A 523 -9.84 3.51 -4.62
N THR A 524 -8.75 4.14 -4.19
CA THR A 524 -8.33 5.42 -4.74
C THR A 524 -7.68 5.19 -6.11
N GLY A 525 -8.32 5.66 -7.18
CA GLY A 525 -7.78 5.59 -8.55
C GLY A 525 -7.75 4.20 -9.20
N PRO A 526 -7.10 4.07 -10.37
CA PRO A 526 -6.78 2.80 -11.00
C PRO A 526 -5.89 1.93 -10.09
N GLY A 527 -6.10 0.62 -10.07
CA GLY A 527 -5.24 -0.27 -9.30
C GLY A 527 -5.83 -1.67 -9.07
N ILE A 528 -5.00 -2.53 -8.48
CA ILE A 528 -5.28 -3.97 -8.32
C ILE A 528 -6.65 -4.26 -7.73
N MET A 529 -7.01 -3.56 -6.63
CA MET A 529 -8.31 -3.79 -5.97
C MET A 529 -9.49 -3.36 -6.84
N ARG A 530 -9.35 -2.27 -7.61
CA ARG A 530 -10.39 -1.80 -8.52
C ARG A 530 -10.66 -2.84 -9.61
N ASP A 531 -9.61 -3.46 -10.17
CA ASP A 531 -9.74 -4.50 -11.18
C ASP A 531 -10.38 -5.78 -10.60
N ILE A 532 -10.00 -6.16 -9.38
CA ILE A 532 -10.64 -7.25 -8.62
C ILE A 532 -12.14 -6.98 -8.45
N TRP A 533 -12.54 -5.74 -8.14
CA TRP A 533 -13.96 -5.39 -7.99
C TRP A 533 -14.74 -5.40 -9.28
N TRP A 534 -14.17 -4.88 -10.37
CA TRP A 534 -14.79 -4.97 -11.69
C TRP A 534 -14.97 -6.41 -12.13
N ARG A 535 -14.00 -7.28 -11.84
CA ARG A 535 -14.16 -8.71 -12.08
C ARG A 535 -15.26 -9.29 -11.20
N ALA A 536 -15.18 -9.13 -9.89
CA ALA A 536 -16.11 -9.77 -8.95
C ALA A 536 -17.58 -9.39 -9.19
N PHE A 537 -17.88 -8.12 -9.48
CA PHE A 537 -19.27 -7.63 -9.55
C PHE A 537 -19.77 -7.34 -10.97
N GLY A 538 -18.87 -7.27 -11.96
CA GLY A 538 -19.19 -6.86 -13.32
C GLY A 538 -19.49 -5.36 -13.43
N ARG A 539 -20.03 -4.96 -14.59
CA ARG A 539 -20.27 -3.55 -14.96
C ARG A 539 -21.71 -3.06 -14.69
N GLN A 540 -22.56 -3.94 -14.14
CA GLN A 540 -23.99 -3.68 -13.96
C GLN A 540 -24.33 -2.53 -12.99
N TYR A 541 -23.39 -2.18 -12.10
CA TYR A 541 -23.62 -1.13 -11.10
C TYR A 541 -22.89 0.20 -11.42
N GLU A 542 -22.46 0.40 -12.67
CA GLU A 542 -21.64 1.56 -13.09
C GLU A 542 -22.31 2.89 -12.79
N SER A 543 -23.58 3.01 -13.13
CA SER A 543 -24.25 4.27 -12.91
C SER A 543 -24.59 4.48 -11.42
N GLU A 544 -24.65 3.44 -10.55
CA GLU A 544 -24.84 3.64 -9.09
C GLU A 544 -23.53 4.13 -8.49
N LEU A 545 -22.42 3.60 -8.99
CA LEU A 545 -21.09 4.06 -8.65
C LEU A 545 -20.91 5.55 -9.00
N GLU A 546 -21.43 6.03 -10.12
CA GLU A 546 -21.40 7.45 -10.49
C GLU A 546 -22.10 8.34 -9.45
N VAL A 547 -23.31 7.95 -9.02
CA VAL A 547 -24.06 8.65 -7.97
C VAL A 547 -23.28 8.64 -6.66
N GLU A 548 -22.77 7.48 -6.28
CA GLU A 548 -22.04 7.29 -5.04
C GLU A 548 -20.72 8.08 -5.03
N GLN A 549 -20.01 8.17 -6.15
CA GLN A 549 -18.82 9.02 -6.29
C GLN A 549 -19.13 10.50 -6.04
N GLN A 550 -20.26 11.01 -6.55
CA GLN A 550 -20.67 12.39 -6.25
C GLN A 550 -21.01 12.57 -4.77
N LEU A 551 -21.63 11.56 -4.13
CA LEU A 551 -21.84 11.57 -2.69
C LEU A 551 -20.51 11.58 -1.95
N TRP A 552 -19.49 10.81 -2.36
CA TRP A 552 -18.18 10.78 -1.69
C TRP A 552 -17.51 12.15 -1.68
N TYR A 553 -17.59 12.92 -2.76
CA TYR A 553 -17.06 14.29 -2.77
C TYR A 553 -17.84 15.25 -1.87
N SER A 554 -19.16 15.07 -1.79
CA SER A 554 -20.03 15.93 -0.98
C SER A 554 -20.00 15.55 0.50
N THR A 555 -19.59 14.31 0.80
CA THR A 555 -19.69 13.63 2.11
C THR A 555 -18.45 12.75 2.38
N PRO A 556 -17.23 13.32 2.38
CA PRO A 556 -15.98 12.52 2.33
C PRO A 556 -15.76 11.65 3.56
N PHE A 557 -16.32 12.04 4.70
CA PHE A 557 -16.44 11.25 5.91
C PHE A 557 -17.88 11.42 6.36
N GLY A 558 -18.62 10.33 6.64
CA GLY A 558 -19.96 10.46 7.21
C GLY A 558 -19.88 11.41 8.39
N VAL A 559 -20.64 12.50 8.32
CA VAL A 559 -20.50 13.67 9.21
C VAL A 559 -20.48 13.26 10.67
#